data_AF-A0A7W2ERE3-F1
#
_entry.id   AF-A0A7W2ERE3-F1
#
_cell.length_a   1.000
_cell.length_b   1.000
_cell.length_c   1.000
_cell.angle_alpha   90.00
_cell.angle_beta   90.00
_cell.angle_gamma   90.00
#
_symmetry.space_group_name_H-M   'P 1'
#
loop_
_entity.id
_entity.type
_entity.pdbx_description
1 polymer ?
#
loop_
_entity_poly.entity_id
_entity_poly.type
_entity_poly.pdbx_seq_one_letter_code
_entity_poly.pdbx_strand_id
1 'polypeptide(L)' 'MGLPNDKHLPDQLEQDLAELVALTGQSESEIRRTALRDYLAWRLPEIRDLQIALAQADRGEFAKEEEVREVFARYGA' A
#
# COMPACT_ATOMS: atom_id res chain seq x y z
N MET A 1 3.47 -17.64 -12.14
CA MET A 1 3.31 -16.59 -13.18
C MET A 1 4.20 -15.44 -12.74
N GLY A 2 5.37 -15.25 -13.36
CA GLY A 2 6.25 -14.13 -13.01
C GLY A 2 5.59 -12.83 -13.45
N LEU A 3 5.65 -11.80 -12.60
CA LEU A 3 5.18 -10.47 -12.98
C LEU A 3 5.94 -10.03 -14.24
N PRO A 4 5.28 -9.41 -15.23
CA PRO A 4 5.96 -8.84 -16.38
C PRO A 4 7.01 -7.84 -15.86
N ASN A 5 8.27 -8.12 -16.17
CA ASN A 5 9.40 -7.28 -15.81
C ASN A 5 9.54 -6.17 -16.86
N ASP A 6 8.47 -5.41 -17.06
CA ASP A 6 8.52 -4.23 -17.91
C ASP A 6 9.27 -3.14 -17.16
N LYS A 7 10.41 -2.74 -17.70
CA LYS A 7 11.31 -1.76 -17.09
C LYS A 7 10.96 -0.34 -17.53
N HIS A 8 10.01 -0.18 -18.45
CA HIS A 8 9.60 1.11 -18.98
C HIS A 8 8.31 1.57 -18.32
N LEU A 9 8.25 2.87 -18.00
CA LEU A 9 6.98 3.46 -17.62
C LEU A 9 6.14 3.71 -18.88
N PRO A 10 4.80 3.72 -18.77
CA PRO A 10 3.94 4.20 -19.84
C PRO A 10 4.32 5.62 -20.27
N ASP A 11 4.17 5.93 -21.57
CA ASP A 11 4.62 7.20 -22.17
C ASP A 11 4.15 8.45 -21.42
N GLN A 12 2.90 8.46 -20.94
CA GLN A 12 2.37 9.58 -20.17
C GLN A 12 3.12 9.78 -18.85
N LEU A 13 3.46 8.69 -18.16
CA LEU A 13 4.15 8.75 -16.88
C LEU A 13 5.61 9.18 -17.06
N GLU A 14 6.24 8.84 -18.19
CA GLU A 14 7.55 9.41 -18.57
C GLU A 14 7.47 10.92 -18.81
N GLN A 15 6.40 11.43 -19.44
CA GLN A 15 6.20 12.86 -19.66
C GLN A 15 6.00 13.62 -18.34
N ASP A 16 5.14 13.11 -17.46
CA ASP A 16 4.87 13.72 -16.15
C ASP A 16 6.15 13.77 -15.30
N LEU A 17 6.99 12.71 -15.38
CA LEU A 17 8.28 12.67 -14.70
C LEU A 17 9.26 13.70 -15.27
N ALA A 18 9.33 13.84 -16.59
CA ALA A 18 10.18 14.85 -17.24
C ALA A 18 9.76 16.28 -16.86
N GLU A 19 8.45 16.56 -16.78
CA GLU A 19 7.94 17.84 -16.28
C GLU A 19 8.36 18.09 -14.82
N LEU A 20 8.23 17.09 -13.95
CA LEU A 20 8.63 17.21 -12.55
C LEU A 20 10.13 17.48 -12.40
N VAL A 21 10.97 16.81 -13.20
CA VAL A 21 12.41 17.08 -13.26
C VAL A 21 12.67 18.54 -13.66
N ALA A 22 11.99 19.04 -14.70
CA ALA A 22 12.15 20.42 -15.16
C ALA A 22 11.72 21.46 -14.12
N LEU A 23 10.66 21.18 -13.36
CA LEU A 23 10.12 22.10 -12.35
C LEU A 23 10.94 22.11 -11.05
N THR A 24 11.51 20.97 -10.65
CA THR A 24 12.18 20.81 -9.35
C THR A 24 13.70 20.85 -9.43
N GLY A 25 14.28 20.58 -10.61
CA GLY A 25 15.72 20.40 -10.80
C GLY A 25 16.28 19.13 -10.17
N GLN A 26 15.43 18.26 -9.60
CA GLN A 26 15.85 16.97 -9.04
C GLN A 26 16.22 16.00 -10.15
N SER A 27 17.16 15.09 -9.89
CA SER A 27 17.48 14.07 -10.88
C SER A 27 16.33 13.06 -11.01
N GLU A 28 16.07 12.63 -12.23
CA GLU A 28 15.07 11.61 -12.53
C GLU A 28 15.28 10.33 -11.71
N SER A 29 16.54 9.91 -11.56
CA SER A 29 16.92 8.73 -10.78
C SER A 29 16.57 8.85 -9.29
N GLU A 30 16.67 10.05 -8.72
CA GLU A 30 16.32 10.31 -7.33
C GLU A 30 14.81 10.32 -7.15
N ILE A 31 14.06 10.92 -8.08
CA ILE A 31 12.59 10.90 -8.06
C ILE A 31 12.10 9.46 -8.13
N ARG A 32 12.57 8.66 -9.11
CA ARG A 32 12.18 7.25 -9.25
C ARG A 32 12.50 6.43 -8.00
N ARG A 33 13.72 6.58 -7.45
CA ARG A 33 14.13 5.87 -6.22
C ARG A 33 13.27 6.27 -5.03
N THR A 34 12.98 7.56 -4.88
CA THR A 34 12.18 8.12 -3.79
C THR A 34 10.75 7.61 -3.88
N ALA A 35 10.11 7.74 -5.05
CA ALA A 35 8.76 7.25 -5.29
C ALA A 35 8.63 5.74 -4.99
N LEU A 36 9.58 4.94 -5.47
CA LEU A 36 9.58 3.49 -5.21
C LEU A 36 9.77 3.18 -3.73
N ARG A 37 10.72 3.84 -3.06
CA ARG A 37 10.97 3.65 -1.63
C ARG A 37 9.71 3.98 -0.82
N ASP A 38 9.08 5.11 -1.12
CA ASP A 38 7.94 5.61 -0.37
C ASP A 38 6.70 4.71 -0.60
N TYR A 39 6.47 4.26 -1.84
CA TYR A 39 5.42 3.28 -2.13
C TYR A 39 5.63 1.96 -1.39
N LEU A 40 6.86 1.41 -1.40
CA LEU A 40 7.17 0.17 -0.70
C LEU A 40 7.06 0.31 0.82
N ALA A 41 7.48 1.45 1.37
CA ALA A 41 7.40 1.73 2.80
C ALA A 41 5.96 1.76 3.30
N TRP A 42 5.03 2.28 2.50
CA TRP A 42 3.60 2.29 2.82
C TRP A 42 2.92 0.94 2.55
N ARG A 43 3.17 0.34 1.38
CA ARG A 43 2.40 -0.81 0.90
C ARG A 43 2.81 -2.13 1.55
N LEU A 44 4.09 -2.33 1.87
CA LEU A 44 4.55 -3.61 2.42
C LEU A 44 3.99 -3.92 3.82
N PRO A 45 3.99 -2.97 4.80
CA PRO A 45 3.35 -3.20 6.09
C PRO A 45 1.87 -3.53 5.95
N GLU A 46 1.12 -2.77 5.15
CA GLU A 46 -0.31 -2.99 4.92
C GLU A 46 -0.60 -4.42 4.40
N ILE A 47 0.16 -4.88 3.40
CA ILE A 47 -0.02 -6.24 2.87
C ILE A 47 0.33 -7.30 3.93
N ARG A 48 1.35 -7.08 4.75
CA ARG A 48 1.71 -8.00 5.85
C ARG A 48 0.62 -8.06 6.90
N ASP A 49 0.05 -6.92 7.28
CA ASP A 49 -1.04 -6.83 8.25
C ASP A 49 -2.29 -7.54 7.73
N LEU A 50 -2.62 -7.38 6.44
CA LEU A 50 -3.71 -8.12 5.80
C LEU A 50 -3.47 -9.63 5.83
N GLN A 51 -2.25 -10.10 5.57
CA GLN A 51 -1.92 -11.53 5.65
C GLN A 51 -2.10 -12.07 7.07
N ILE A 52 -1.73 -11.30 8.09
CA ILE A 52 -1.95 -11.66 9.50
C ILE A 52 -3.44 -11.71 9.81
N ALA A 53 -4.21 -10.68 9.42
CA ALA A 53 -5.65 -10.60 9.66
C ALA A 53 -6.42 -11.76 9.01
N LEU A 54 -6.05 -12.15 7.78
CA LEU A 54 -6.60 -13.33 7.12
C LEU A 54 -6.32 -14.60 7.93
N ALA A 55 -5.08 -14.79 8.37
CA ALA A 55 -4.72 -15.97 9.16
C ALA A 55 -5.44 -16.00 10.53
N GLN A 56 -5.69 -14.85 11.15
CA GLN A 56 -6.49 -14.73 12.38
C GLN A 56 -7.96 -15.10 12.13
N ALA A 57 -8.55 -14.59 11.05
CA ALA A 57 -9.90 -14.93 10.64
C ALA A 57 -10.05 -16.43 10.39
N ASP A 58 -9.11 -17.05 9.67
CA ASP A 58 -9.10 -18.49 9.38
C ASP A 58 -9.00 -19.34 10.66
N ARG A 59 -8.33 -18.83 11.71
CA ARG A 59 -8.26 -19.48 13.03
C ARG A 59 -9.47 -19.17 13.93
N GLY A 60 -10.43 -18.36 13.47
CA GLY A 60 -11.57 -17.93 14.26
C GLY A 60 -11.21 -16.99 15.42
N GLU A 61 -10.10 -16.25 15.30
CA GLU A 61 -9.61 -15.31 16.33
C GLU A 61 -10.29 -13.93 16.26
N PHE A 62 -11.19 -13.73 15.30
CA PHE A 62 -12.03 -12.54 15.27
C PHE A 62 -13.08 -12.60 16.38
N ALA A 63 -13.50 -11.42 16.84
CA ALA A 63 -14.52 -11.31 17.89
C ALA A 63 -15.80 -12.05 17.49
N LYS A 64 -16.36 -12.79 18.45
CA LYS A 64 -17.65 -13.46 18.30
C LYS A 64 -18.78 -12.44 18.25
N GLU A 65 -19.93 -12.87 17.74
CA GLU A 65 -21.12 -12.02 17.65
C GLU A 65 -21.55 -11.45 19.01
N GLU A 66 -21.39 -12.21 20.09
CA GLU A 66 -21.68 -11.75 21.46
C GLU A 66 -20.73 -10.62 21.88
N GLU A 67 -19.42 -10.79 21.65
CA GLU A 67 -18.41 -9.79 22.00
C GLU A 67 -18.62 -8.49 21.23
N VAL A 68 -18.94 -8.59 19.94
CA VAL A 68 -19.31 -7.43 19.11
C VAL A 68 -20.57 -6.75 19.66
N ARG A 69 -21.62 -7.52 19.99
CA ARG A 69 -22.86 -6.97 20.58
C ARG A 69 -22.60 -6.23 21.89
N GLU A 70 -21.75 -6.77 22.76
CA GLU A 70 -21.40 -6.12 24.03
C GLU A 70 -20.67 -4.79 23.83
N VAL A 71 -19.73 -4.72 22.88
CA VAL A 71 -19.02 -3.48 22.55
C VAL A 71 -19.99 -2.42 22.01
N PHE A 72 -20.86 -2.80 21.07
CA PHE A 72 -21.87 -1.88 20.54
C PHE A 72 -22.88 -1.43 21.59
N ALA A 73 -23.33 -2.32 22.49
CA ALA A 73 -24.23 -1.93 23.58
C ALA A 73 -23.57 -0.92 24.54
N ARG A 74 -22.25 -0.97 24.70
CA ARG A 74 -21.50 -0.08 25.60
C ARG A 74 -21.11 1.25 24.96
N TYR A 75 -20.82 1.28 23.66
CA TYR A 75 -20.20 2.44 23.00
C TYR A 75 -20.84 2.85 21.66
N GLY A 76 -21.82 2.11 21.15
CA GLY A 76 -22.56 2.46 19.93
C GLY A 76 -23.57 3.56 20.25
N ALA A 77 -23.25 4.79 19.85
CA ALA A 77 -24.16 5.94 19.95
C ALA A 77 -25.39 5.79 19.04
#